data_AF-A0A6G5A547-F1
#
_entry.id   AF-A0A6G5A547-F1
#
_cell.length_a   1.000
_cell.length_b   1.000
_cell.length_c   1.000
_cell.angle_alpha   90.00
_cell.angle_beta   90.00
_cell.angle_gamma   90.00
#
_symmetry.space_group_name_H-M   'P 1'
#
loop_
_entity.id
_entity.type
_entity.pdbx_description
1 polymer ?
#
loop_
_entity_poly.entity_id
_entity_poly.type
_entity_poly.pdbx_seq_one_letter_code
_entity_poly.pdbx_strand_id
1 'polypeptide(L)'
;MITRDILFVVLLSTSYILQCSFSIFIKENELKENSKDNERTIEPMKVEQKFPMLFTACLQEIFRGLDWEEFLSTNDFIWTYNTSNKRDNHWCEVDATERLQEKSIIYQHTYYRKFPLKEKVSVRMQGVFKYPDNMISSPKGSKVQFKHHLKYLDSDKVCAVIHVSPMFPTTTKPWYELRVRNWFLLK
;
A
#
# COMPACT_ATOMS: atom_id res chain seq x y z
N MET A 1 -2.43 23.48 8.55
CA MET A 1 -2.01 22.47 9.55
C MET A 1 -2.08 21.11 8.90
N ILE A 2 -0.99 20.66 8.28
CA ILE A 2 -0.91 19.33 7.65
C ILE A 2 -0.56 18.35 8.77
N THR A 3 -1.44 17.41 9.06
CA THR A 3 -1.25 16.42 10.12
C THR A 3 -0.16 15.41 9.72
N ARG A 4 0.59 14.96 10.72
CA ARG A 4 1.75 14.05 10.64
C ARG A 4 1.50 12.74 9.86
N ASP A 5 0.24 12.40 9.64
CA ASP A 5 -0.20 11.20 8.93
C ASP A 5 -0.08 11.34 7.40
N ILE A 6 -0.19 12.56 6.84
CA ILE A 6 0.01 12.82 5.40
C ILE A 6 1.51 12.75 5.06
N LEU A 7 2.37 13.22 5.96
CA LEU A 7 3.82 13.16 5.81
C LEU A 7 4.32 11.70 5.82
N PHE A 8 3.66 10.79 6.52
CA PHE A 8 4.02 9.37 6.56
C PHE A 8 3.65 8.63 5.27
N VAL A 9 2.52 9.01 4.65
CA VAL A 9 2.12 8.49 3.32
C VAL A 9 3.06 9.03 2.24
N VAL A 10 3.47 10.30 2.32
CA VAL A 10 4.48 10.89 1.42
C VAL A 10 5.86 10.26 1.62
N LEU A 11 6.28 9.96 2.85
CA LEU A 11 7.60 9.36 3.11
C LEU A 11 7.65 7.87 2.72
N LEU A 12 6.57 7.12 2.92
CA LEU A 12 6.49 5.72 2.47
C LEU A 12 6.33 5.60 0.95
N SER A 13 5.64 6.55 0.31
CA SER A 13 5.58 6.61 -1.16
C SER A 13 6.89 7.09 -1.77
N THR A 14 7.65 7.98 -1.10
CA THR A 14 8.96 8.42 -1.63
C THR A 14 9.99 7.30 -1.72
N SER A 15 9.93 6.26 -0.89
CA SER A 15 10.89 5.15 -0.98
C SER A 15 10.68 4.24 -2.21
N TYR A 16 9.45 4.12 -2.72
CA TYR A 16 9.14 3.32 -3.91
C TYR A 16 9.01 4.18 -5.19
N ILE A 17 8.59 5.43 -5.06
CA ILE A 17 8.54 6.38 -6.17
C ILE A 17 9.94 6.78 -6.62
N LEU A 18 10.95 6.77 -5.73
CA LEU A 18 12.34 7.02 -6.14
C LEU A 18 12.81 5.99 -7.17
N GLN A 19 12.46 4.70 -7.02
CA GLN A 19 12.90 3.67 -7.96
C GLN A 19 12.23 3.77 -9.35
N CYS A 20 10.98 4.23 -9.41
CA CYS A 20 10.30 4.52 -10.68
C CYS A 20 10.74 5.87 -11.30
N SER A 21 11.18 6.84 -10.49
CA SER A 21 11.59 8.17 -10.96
C SER A 21 13.04 8.22 -11.44
N PHE A 22 13.93 7.37 -10.94
CA PHE A 22 15.33 7.34 -11.35
C PHE A 22 15.51 6.92 -12.82
N SER A 23 14.63 6.08 -13.39
CA SER A 23 14.64 5.76 -14.83
C SER A 23 14.24 6.92 -15.74
N ILE A 24 13.51 7.91 -15.21
CA ILE A 24 13.10 9.11 -15.95
C ILE A 24 14.19 10.19 -15.84
N PHE A 25 14.85 10.30 -14.69
CA PHE A 25 15.83 11.36 -14.43
C PHE A 25 17.23 11.11 -15.03
N ILE A 26 17.67 9.85 -15.15
CA ILE A 26 18.97 9.51 -15.79
C ILE A 26 18.96 9.90 -17.28
N LYS A 27 17.81 9.82 -17.95
CA LYS A 27 17.67 10.12 -19.39
C LYS A 27 17.62 11.62 -19.71
N GLU A 28 17.33 12.47 -18.72
CA GLU A 28 17.27 13.93 -18.89
C GLU A 28 18.59 14.65 -18.54
N ASN A 29 19.51 14.00 -17.82
CA ASN A 29 20.78 14.61 -17.41
C ASN A 29 21.96 14.38 -18.38
N GLU A 30 21.96 13.33 -19.21
CA GLU A 30 23.00 13.14 -20.24
C GLU A 30 22.90 14.14 -21.42
N LEU A 31 21.79 14.87 -21.54
CA LEU A 31 21.57 15.87 -22.61
C LEU A 31 21.82 17.32 -22.17
N LYS A 32 22.09 17.59 -20.89
CA LYS A 32 22.23 18.95 -20.35
C LYS A 32 23.65 19.34 -19.92
N GLU A 33 24.63 18.44 -19.97
CA GLU A 33 26.03 18.74 -19.65
C GLU A 33 26.86 19.34 -20.82
N ASN A 34 26.21 19.69 -21.94
CA ASN A 34 26.86 20.39 -23.07
C ASN A 34 26.26 21.77 -23.32
N SER A 35 26.41 22.72 -22.39
CA SER A 35 26.80 24.11 -22.72
C SER A 35 26.78 24.98 -21.47
N LYS A 36 27.92 25.66 -21.30
CA LYS A 36 28.32 26.51 -20.19
C LYS A 36 27.74 27.93 -20.27
N ASP A 37 27.63 28.50 -19.07
CA ASP A 37 27.94 29.87 -18.65
C ASP A 37 27.09 31.08 -19.09
N ASN A 38 26.68 31.81 -18.04
CA ASN A 38 26.47 33.25 -17.90
C ASN A 38 25.28 33.98 -18.56
N GLU A 39 24.29 34.24 -17.69
CA GLU A 39 23.79 35.58 -17.31
C GLU A 39 23.43 36.60 -18.41
N ARG A 40 22.14 36.68 -18.77
CA ARG A 40 21.43 37.95 -19.03
C ARG A 40 19.89 37.81 -19.04
N THR A 41 19.27 38.91 -18.62
CA THR A 41 17.85 39.29 -18.46
C THR A 41 16.86 38.79 -19.52
N ILE A 42 15.70 38.23 -19.09
CA ILE A 42 14.47 38.15 -19.91
C ILE A 42 13.24 38.39 -19.01
N GLU A 43 12.36 39.29 -19.48
CA GLU A 43 11.05 39.67 -18.92
C GLU A 43 10.05 38.50 -18.74
N PRO A 44 8.96 38.67 -17.96
CA PRO A 44 8.16 37.56 -17.48
C PRO A 44 7.28 36.97 -18.59
N MET A 45 7.56 35.73 -18.98
CA MET A 45 6.65 34.94 -19.81
C MET A 45 5.51 34.39 -18.94
N LYS A 46 4.28 34.79 -19.29
CA LYS A 46 3.02 34.18 -18.83
C LYS A 46 3.11 32.66 -18.93
N VAL A 47 3.12 31.99 -17.78
CA VAL A 47 2.93 30.54 -17.70
C VAL A 47 1.45 30.26 -17.92
N GLU A 48 1.12 29.91 -19.16
CA GLU A 48 -0.22 29.48 -19.54
C GLU A 48 -0.56 28.15 -18.83
N GLN A 49 -1.77 28.11 -18.28
CA GLN A 49 -2.30 27.07 -17.42
C GLN A 49 -2.45 25.73 -18.15
N LYS A 50 -1.47 24.81 -18.00
CA LYS A 50 -1.62 23.39 -18.40
C LYS A 50 -1.25 22.38 -17.31
N PHE A 51 -0.96 22.84 -16.09
CA PHE A 51 -0.64 21.97 -14.95
C PHE A 51 -1.81 21.28 -14.21
N PRO A 52 -3.09 21.72 -14.27
CA PRO A 52 -4.12 21.06 -13.47
C PRO A 52 -4.55 19.70 -14.03
N MET A 53 -4.56 19.49 -15.36
CA MET A 53 -5.10 18.26 -15.97
C MET A 53 -4.24 17.00 -15.74
N LEU A 54 -2.91 17.13 -15.72
CA LEU A 54 -1.99 16.00 -15.49
C LEU A 54 -2.06 15.52 -14.03
N PHE A 55 -2.29 16.44 -13.09
CA PHE A 55 -2.44 16.10 -11.67
C PHE A 55 -3.77 15.37 -11.40
N THR A 56 -4.86 15.79 -12.05
CA THR A 56 -6.14 15.08 -11.97
C THR A 56 -6.09 13.72 -12.65
N ALA A 57 -5.41 13.59 -13.80
CA ALA A 57 -5.27 12.30 -14.48
C ALA A 57 -4.47 11.28 -13.64
N CYS A 58 -3.38 11.72 -13.00
CA CYS A 58 -2.59 10.89 -12.10
C CYS A 58 -3.38 10.49 -10.84
N LEU A 59 -4.13 11.42 -10.24
CA LEU A 59 -5.05 11.11 -9.13
C LEU A 59 -6.18 10.16 -9.56
N GLN A 60 -6.71 10.32 -10.77
CA GLN A 60 -7.81 9.51 -11.28
C GLN A 60 -7.37 8.09 -11.67
N GLU A 61 -6.09 7.88 -12.02
CA GLU A 61 -5.49 6.54 -12.12
C GLU A 61 -5.26 5.91 -10.75
N ILE A 62 -4.86 6.68 -9.73
CA ILE A 62 -4.70 6.19 -8.34
C ILE A 62 -6.03 5.67 -7.75
N PHE A 63 -7.18 6.23 -8.16
CA PHE A 63 -8.50 5.85 -7.65
C PHE A 63 -9.31 4.92 -8.57
N ARG A 64 -8.85 4.61 -9.78
CA ARG A 64 -9.50 3.62 -10.64
C ARG A 64 -9.03 2.21 -10.29
N GLY A 65 -9.98 1.32 -9.99
CA GLY A 65 -9.70 -0.12 -9.81
C GLY A 65 -9.13 -0.50 -8.45
N LEU A 66 -9.56 0.17 -7.37
CA LEU A 66 -9.35 -0.33 -6.01
C LEU A 66 -10.31 -1.51 -5.76
N ASP A 67 -9.82 -2.71 -6.02
CA ASP A 67 -10.60 -3.94 -5.85
C ASP A 67 -9.81 -4.99 -5.08
N TRP A 68 -10.38 -5.41 -3.94
CA TRP A 68 -9.86 -6.50 -3.14
C TRP A 68 -9.82 -7.82 -3.89
N GLU A 69 -10.82 -8.09 -4.74
CA GLU A 69 -10.85 -9.32 -5.52
C GLU A 69 -9.64 -9.37 -6.48
N GLU A 70 -9.35 -8.26 -7.17
CA GLU A 70 -8.17 -8.16 -8.04
C GLU A 70 -6.86 -8.35 -7.26
N PHE A 71 -6.72 -7.69 -6.10
CA PHE A 71 -5.50 -7.78 -5.28
C PHE A 71 -5.31 -9.15 -4.60
N LEU A 72 -6.40 -9.85 -4.28
CA LEU A 72 -6.34 -11.16 -3.62
C LEU A 72 -6.39 -12.33 -4.60
N SER A 73 -6.69 -12.08 -5.88
CA SER A 73 -6.66 -13.06 -6.96
C SER A 73 -5.20 -13.40 -7.34
N THR A 74 -4.55 -14.17 -6.46
CA THR A 74 -3.22 -14.72 -6.65
C THR A 74 -3.06 -16.01 -5.85
N ASN A 75 -2.19 -16.89 -6.35
CA ASN A 75 -1.71 -18.08 -5.63
C ASN A 75 -0.46 -17.78 -4.79
N ASP A 76 0.10 -16.57 -4.91
CA ASP A 76 1.28 -16.16 -4.15
C ASP A 76 0.93 -15.78 -2.71
N PHE A 77 1.93 -15.92 -1.84
CA PHE A 77 1.88 -15.34 -0.51
C PHE A 77 1.83 -13.81 -0.58
N ILE A 78 1.04 -13.20 0.30
CA ILE A 78 0.95 -11.75 0.47
C ILE A 78 1.59 -11.40 1.80
N TRP A 79 2.70 -10.68 1.75
CA TRP A 79 3.47 -10.29 2.93
C TRP A 79 3.04 -8.91 3.42
N THR A 80 2.93 -8.75 4.74
CA THR A 80 2.93 -7.41 5.34
C THR A 80 4.37 -6.93 5.42
N TYR A 81 4.77 -6.12 4.45
CA TYR A 81 6.13 -5.59 4.37
C TYR A 81 6.39 -4.50 5.42
N ASN A 82 5.40 -3.64 5.65
CA ASN A 82 5.50 -2.58 6.65
C ASN A 82 4.14 -2.32 7.31
N THR A 83 4.16 -1.91 8.58
CA THR A 83 2.97 -1.58 9.36
C THR A 83 3.20 -0.38 10.27
N SER A 84 2.21 0.49 10.37
CA SER A 84 2.23 1.59 11.35
C SER A 84 1.76 1.17 12.75
N ASN A 85 1.34 -0.09 12.92
CA ASN A 85 0.97 -0.63 14.22
C ASN A 85 2.21 -0.89 15.10
N LYS A 86 2.66 0.14 15.82
CA LYS A 86 3.83 0.05 16.70
C LYS A 86 3.66 -0.88 17.90
N ARG A 87 2.41 -1.22 18.25
CA ARG A 87 2.10 -2.15 19.35
C ARG A 87 2.07 -3.60 18.87
N ASP A 88 2.21 -3.82 17.56
CA ASP A 88 2.21 -5.16 17.02
C ASP A 88 3.49 -5.93 17.41
N ASN A 89 3.28 -7.11 17.97
CA ASN A 89 4.34 -8.01 18.37
C ASN A 89 4.54 -9.13 17.34
N HIS A 90 4.05 -8.95 16.12
CA HIS A 90 4.18 -9.89 15.02
C HIS A 90 5.41 -9.59 14.14
N TRP A 91 6.02 -10.65 13.63
CA TRP A 91 7.10 -10.66 12.64
C TRP A 91 6.74 -11.57 11.48
N CYS A 92 7.22 -11.20 10.29
CA CYS A 92 7.07 -12.00 9.07
C CYS A 92 5.60 -12.41 8.85
N GLU A 93 4.71 -11.43 8.96
CA GLU A 93 3.28 -11.62 8.73
C GLU A 93 3.03 -11.90 7.25
N VAL A 94 2.33 -13.00 6.99
CA VAL A 94 2.07 -13.50 5.65
C VAL A 94 0.69 -14.13 5.56
N ASP A 95 -0.01 -13.80 4.49
CA ASP A 95 -1.30 -14.36 4.15
C ASP A 95 -1.18 -15.29 2.95
N ALA A 96 -1.83 -16.45 3.05
CA ALA A 96 -1.98 -17.41 1.95
C ALA A 96 -3.46 -17.60 1.64
N THR A 97 -3.88 -17.25 0.43
CA THR A 97 -5.27 -17.46 0.00
C THR A 97 -5.57 -18.96 -0.06
N GLU A 98 -6.62 -19.40 0.63
CA GLU A 98 -7.12 -20.78 0.50
C GLU A 98 -8.29 -20.86 -0.48
N ARG A 99 -9.19 -19.88 -0.43
CA ARG A 99 -10.37 -19.81 -1.28
C ARG A 99 -10.82 -18.38 -1.44
N LEU A 100 -10.94 -17.94 -2.68
CA LEU A 100 -11.55 -16.66 -3.04
C LEU A 100 -12.89 -16.93 -3.74
N GLN A 101 -13.92 -16.19 -3.36
CA GLN A 101 -15.26 -16.20 -3.94
C GLN A 101 -15.69 -14.75 -4.17
N GLU A 102 -16.70 -14.55 -5.02
CA GLU A 102 -17.21 -13.22 -5.41
C GLU A 102 -17.43 -12.24 -4.23
N LYS A 103 -17.84 -12.75 -3.06
CA LYS A 103 -18.17 -11.92 -1.88
C LYS A 103 -17.37 -12.26 -0.63
N SER A 104 -16.45 -13.22 -0.70
CA SER A 104 -15.74 -13.67 0.49
C SER A 104 -14.39 -14.29 0.19
N ILE A 105 -13.53 -14.29 1.19
CA ILE A 105 -12.24 -14.95 1.16
C ILE A 105 -12.04 -15.80 2.41
N ILE A 106 -11.37 -16.93 2.25
CA ILE A 106 -10.76 -17.70 3.32
C ILE A 106 -9.26 -17.72 3.04
N TYR A 107 -8.47 -17.38 4.05
CA TYR A 107 -7.02 -17.33 3.95
C TYR A 107 -6.38 -17.75 5.26
N GLN A 108 -5.15 -18.22 5.18
CA GLN A 108 -4.32 -18.57 6.33
C GLN A 108 -3.41 -17.38 6.63
N HIS A 109 -3.58 -16.76 7.80
CA HIS A 109 -2.72 -15.71 8.30
C HIS A 109 -1.66 -16.30 9.22
N THR A 110 -0.39 -16.09 8.90
CA THR A 110 0.74 -16.66 9.63
C THR A 110 1.70 -15.57 10.06
N TYR A 111 2.19 -15.65 11.30
CA TYR A 111 3.16 -14.71 11.83
C TYR A 111 4.01 -15.36 12.92
N TYR A 112 5.11 -14.71 13.28
CA TYR A 112 5.96 -15.07 14.41
C TYR A 112 5.83 -14.06 15.53
N ARG A 113 5.69 -14.51 16.78
CA ARG A 113 5.71 -13.61 17.94
C ARG A 113 7.13 -13.13 18.22
N LYS A 114 7.42 -11.83 18.27
CA LYS A 114 8.81 -11.33 18.41
C LYS A 114 9.50 -11.88 19.67
N PHE A 115 8.83 -11.86 20.83
CA PHE A 115 9.34 -12.35 22.11
C PHE A 115 8.20 -12.72 23.08
N PRO A 116 8.43 -13.62 24.06
CA PRO A 116 9.67 -14.36 24.32
C PRO A 116 9.84 -15.65 23.49
N LEU A 117 8.76 -16.22 22.96
CA LEU A 117 8.74 -17.61 22.50
C LEU A 117 9.06 -17.82 20.99
N LYS A 118 9.22 -16.77 20.18
CA LYS A 118 9.45 -16.83 18.71
C LYS A 118 8.56 -17.86 17.99
N GLU A 119 7.36 -18.06 18.54
CA GLU A 119 6.43 -19.08 18.12
C GLU A 119 5.79 -18.68 16.80
N LYS A 120 5.75 -19.63 15.86
CA LYS A 120 4.97 -19.51 14.64
C LYS A 120 3.50 -19.73 14.98
N VAL A 121 2.68 -18.72 14.76
CA VAL A 121 1.24 -18.79 14.91
C VAL A 121 0.61 -18.76 13.54
N SER A 122 -0.33 -19.66 13.29
CA SER A 122 -1.12 -19.70 12.06
C SER A 122 -2.61 -19.72 12.42
N VAL A 123 -3.33 -18.72 11.92
CA VAL A 123 -4.75 -18.51 12.20
C VAL A 123 -5.50 -18.53 10.88
N ARG A 124 -6.57 -19.33 10.83
CA ARG A 124 -7.45 -19.33 9.67
C ARG A 124 -8.40 -18.14 9.75
N MET A 125 -8.38 -17.30 8.74
CA MET A 125 -9.15 -16.07 8.65
C MET A 125 -10.29 -16.23 7.64
N GLN A 126 -11.34 -15.46 7.84
CA GLN A 126 -12.44 -15.28 6.89
C GLN A 126 -12.64 -13.79 6.65
N GLY A 127 -12.92 -13.42 5.40
CA GLY A 127 -13.20 -12.06 4.96
C GLY A 127 -14.48 -12.00 4.16
N VAL A 128 -15.22 -10.89 4.28
CA VAL A 128 -16.41 -10.59 3.47
C VAL A 128 -16.23 -9.22 2.83
N PHE A 129 -16.46 -9.14 1.52
CA PHE A 129 -16.39 -7.90 0.76
C PHE A 129 -17.73 -7.17 0.87
N LYS A 130 -17.70 -5.95 1.40
CA LYS A 130 -18.88 -5.06 1.44
C LYS A 130 -18.95 -4.16 0.22
N TYR A 131 -17.78 -3.68 -0.21
CA TYR A 131 -17.55 -2.88 -1.41
C TYR A 131 -16.19 -3.32 -2.00
N PRO A 132 -15.89 -3.02 -3.28
CA PRO A 132 -14.63 -3.42 -3.92
C PRO A 132 -13.39 -3.03 -3.10
N ASP A 133 -13.42 -1.89 -2.42
CA ASP A 133 -12.33 -1.36 -1.59
C ASP A 133 -12.47 -1.69 -0.09
N ASN A 134 -13.54 -2.36 0.35
CA ASN A 134 -13.83 -2.62 1.75
C ASN A 134 -14.03 -4.12 2.05
N MET A 135 -13.18 -4.66 2.91
CA MET A 135 -13.30 -6.01 3.46
C MET A 135 -13.48 -5.96 4.97
N ILE A 136 -14.34 -6.82 5.52
CA ILE A 136 -14.35 -7.11 6.95
C ILE A 136 -13.77 -8.50 7.15
N SER A 137 -12.75 -8.63 7.99
CA SER A 137 -12.10 -9.89 8.29
C SER A 137 -12.22 -10.27 9.76
N SER A 138 -12.16 -11.57 10.05
CA SER A 138 -12.12 -12.10 11.40
C SER A 138 -11.40 -13.46 11.43
N PRO A 139 -10.75 -13.83 12.53
CA PRO A 139 -10.39 -15.23 12.77
C PRO A 139 -11.65 -16.11 12.71
N LYS A 140 -11.54 -17.27 12.07
CA LYS A 140 -12.68 -18.18 11.92
C LYS A 140 -13.19 -18.61 13.30
N GLY A 141 -14.49 -18.43 13.55
CA GLY A 141 -15.13 -18.72 14.83
C GLY A 141 -14.95 -17.64 15.91
N SER A 142 -14.27 -16.53 15.61
CA SER A 142 -14.12 -15.39 16.52
C SER A 142 -15.17 -14.31 16.25
N LYS A 143 -15.53 -13.57 17.31
CA LYS A 143 -16.34 -12.33 17.23
C LYS A 143 -15.48 -11.09 16.96
N VAL A 144 -14.15 -11.22 17.03
CA VAL A 144 -13.21 -10.12 16.79
C VAL A 144 -13.16 -9.84 15.29
N GLN A 145 -13.53 -8.63 14.91
CA GLN A 145 -13.60 -8.20 13.51
C GLN A 145 -12.69 -7.00 13.25
N PHE A 146 -12.15 -6.96 12.03
CA PHE A 146 -11.31 -5.88 11.52
C PHE A 146 -11.87 -5.39 10.20
N LYS A 147 -12.02 -4.09 10.05
CA LYS A 147 -12.36 -3.45 8.77
C LYS A 147 -11.07 -3.09 8.05
N HIS A 148 -10.92 -3.58 6.84
CA HIS A 148 -9.81 -3.28 5.93
C HIS A 148 -10.34 -2.40 4.80
N HIS A 149 -9.75 -1.22 4.65
CA HIS A 149 -10.06 -0.30 3.57
C HIS A 149 -8.83 -0.16 2.67
N LEU A 150 -8.96 -0.58 1.41
CA LEU A 150 -7.93 -0.43 0.40
C LEU A 150 -7.78 1.07 0.07
N LYS A 151 -6.59 1.63 0.33
CA LYS A 151 -6.27 3.05 0.11
C LYS A 151 -5.47 3.29 -1.15
N TYR A 152 -4.73 2.28 -1.56
CA TYR A 152 -3.92 2.29 -2.75
C TYR A 152 -3.76 0.85 -3.25
N LEU A 153 -3.80 0.70 -4.56
CA LEU A 153 -3.46 -0.53 -5.26
C LEU A 153 -2.61 -0.14 -6.45
N ASP A 154 -1.43 -0.75 -6.56
CA ASP A 154 -0.55 -0.58 -7.71
C ASP A 154 -1.22 -1.10 -9.00
N SER A 155 -0.79 -0.58 -10.16
CA SER A 155 -1.34 -0.98 -11.46
C SER A 155 -1.14 -2.47 -11.75
N ASP A 156 0.00 -3.03 -11.34
CA ASP A 156 0.31 -4.46 -11.50
C ASP A 156 -0.32 -5.33 -10.39
N LYS A 157 -1.08 -4.71 -9.47
CA LYS A 157 -1.76 -5.35 -8.35
C LYS A 157 -0.80 -6.10 -7.42
N VAL A 158 0.47 -5.70 -7.41
CA VAL A 158 1.54 -6.34 -6.64
C VAL A 158 1.56 -5.82 -5.20
N CYS A 159 1.29 -4.53 -5.06
CA CYS A 159 1.39 -3.82 -3.80
C CYS A 159 0.10 -3.08 -3.47
N ALA A 160 -0.25 -3.07 -2.18
CA ALA A 160 -1.42 -2.39 -1.66
C ALA A 160 -1.12 -1.67 -0.35
N VAL A 161 -1.72 -0.50 -0.16
CA VAL A 161 -1.79 0.17 1.15
C VAL A 161 -3.18 -0.01 1.71
N ILE A 162 -3.25 -0.55 2.92
CA ILE A 162 -4.50 -0.96 3.55
C ILE A 162 -4.62 -0.23 4.88
N HIS A 163 -5.75 0.43 5.09
CA HIS A 163 -6.11 1.00 6.39
C HIS A 163 -6.94 -0.01 7.18
N VAL A 164 -6.43 -0.43 8.33
CA VAL A 164 -7.05 -1.43 9.19
C VAL A 164 -7.65 -0.77 10.42
N SER A 165 -8.91 -1.09 10.72
CA SER A 165 -9.66 -0.55 11.85
C SER A 165 -10.30 -1.68 12.66
N PRO A 166 -10.01 -1.81 13.96
CA PRO A 166 -10.68 -2.78 14.81
C PRO A 166 -12.16 -2.41 14.97
N MET A 167 -13.06 -3.39 14.88
CA MET A 167 -14.52 -3.21 15.02
C MET A 167 -15.05 -3.67 16.38
N PHE A 168 -14.22 -3.61 17.41
CA PHE A 168 -14.56 -4.00 18.78
C PHE A 168 -14.04 -2.95 19.76
N PRO A 169 -14.59 -2.84 20.98
CA PRO A 169 -14.11 -1.90 21.98
C PRO A 169 -12.63 -2.16 22.27
N THR A 170 -11.76 -1.25 21.82
CA THR A 170 -10.32 -1.33 22.04
C THR A 170 -9.69 0.05 22.11
N THR A 171 -8.58 0.15 22.83
CA THR A 171 -7.71 1.34 22.85
C THR A 171 -6.71 1.35 21.68
N THR A 172 -6.76 0.33 20.83
CA THR A 172 -5.92 0.21 19.63
C THR A 172 -6.42 1.18 18.58
N LYS A 173 -5.55 2.12 18.18
CA LYS A 173 -5.84 3.05 17.09
C LYS A 173 -5.81 2.29 15.76
N PRO A 174 -6.61 2.70 14.76
CA PRO A 174 -6.44 2.24 13.39
C PRO A 174 -5.00 2.41 12.90
N TRP A 175 -4.57 1.56 11.98
CA TRP A 175 -3.23 1.56 11.43
C TRP A 175 -3.25 1.34 9.92
N TYR A 176 -2.06 1.41 9.33
CA TYR A 176 -1.84 1.17 7.91
C TYR A 176 -0.87 0.02 7.74
N GLU A 177 -1.11 -0.79 6.72
CA GLU A 177 -0.25 -1.88 6.29
C GLU A 177 0.11 -1.69 4.83
N LEU A 178 1.38 -1.90 4.53
CA LEU A 178 1.89 -2.07 3.18
C LEU A 178 2.00 -3.57 2.92
N ARG A 179 1.19 -4.08 1.99
CA ARG A 179 1.19 -5.49 1.63
C ARG A 179 1.73 -5.70 0.22
N VAL A 180 2.48 -6.77 0.04
CA VAL A 180 3.23 -7.06 -1.19
C VAL A 180 3.13 -8.55 -1.54
N ARG A 181 2.85 -8.88 -2.81
CA ARG A 181 2.88 -10.25 -3.31
C ARG A 181 4.31 -10.79 -3.37
N ASN A 182 4.50 -12.04 -2.98
CA ASN A 182 5.81 -12.67 -2.78
C ASN A 182 6.74 -12.62 -4.00
N TRP A 183 6.23 -12.82 -5.21
CA TRP A 183 7.03 -12.86 -6.42
C TRP A 183 7.80 -11.56 -6.70
N PHE A 184 7.36 -10.44 -6.14
CA PHE A 184 8.04 -9.15 -6.25
C PHE A 184 9.24 -9.02 -5.29
N LEU A 185 9.22 -9.74 -4.17
CA LEU A 185 10.31 -9.72 -3.18
C LEU A 185 11.50 -10.62 -3.57
N LEU A 186 11.32 -11.47 -4.59
CA LEU A 186 12.31 -12.48 -5.02
C LEU A 186 13.08 -12.08 -6.29
N LYS A 187 12.90 -10.85 -6.78
CA LYS A 187 13.64 -10.27 -7.92
C LYS A 187 14.79 -9.40 -7.42
#